data_AF-A0A270BCP0-F1
#
_entry.id   AF-A0A270BCP0-F1
#
_cell.length_a   1.000
_cell.length_b   1.000
_cell.length_c   1.000
_cell.angle_alpha   90.00
_cell.angle_beta   90.00
_cell.angle_gamma   90.00
#
_symmetry.space_group_name_H-M   'P 1'
#
loop_
_entity.id
_entity.type
_entity.pdbx_description
1 polymer ?
#
loop_
_entity_poly.entity_id
_entity_poly.type
_entity_poly.pdbx_seq_one_letter_code
_entity_poly.pdbx_strand_id
1 'polypeptide(L)' 'MNSNIQPSPSLEDIDEYFTAVYVSEQLDRLEGLVREHGADEDMLVALGILREDNEFLTCPVLEQMNREGRL' A
#
# COMPACT_ATOMS: atom_id res chain seq x y z
N MET A 1 -19.08 19.14 22.78
CA MET A 1 -17.77 18.48 22.59
C MET A 1 -18.06 17.17 21.88
N ASN A 2 -17.98 17.15 20.55
CA ASN A 2 -18.19 15.92 19.79
C ASN A 2 -16.86 15.18 19.73
N SER A 3 -16.70 14.19 20.60
CA SER A 3 -15.63 13.21 20.47
C SER A 3 -15.89 12.44 19.18
N ASN A 4 -15.21 12.79 18.10
CA ASN A 4 -15.11 11.96 16.91
C ASN A 4 -14.28 10.72 17.31
N ILE A 5 -14.94 9.74 17.92
CA ILE A 5 -14.34 8.44 18.15
C ILE A 5 -14.23 7.80 16.77
N GLN A 6 -13.04 7.87 16.17
CA GLN A 6 -12.76 7.06 15.00
C GLN A 6 -12.90 5.60 15.43
N PRO A 7 -13.73 4.79 14.74
CA PRO A 7 -13.86 3.38 15.07
C PRO A 7 -12.47 2.72 14.98
N SER A 8 -12.18 1.83 15.93
CA SER A 8 -10.97 1.01 15.88
C SER A 8 -10.99 0.18 14.59
N PRO A 9 -9.87 0.05 13.87
CA PRO A 9 -9.76 -0.86 12.75
C PRO A 9 -10.18 -2.28 13.15
N SER A 10 -10.86 -2.96 12.24
CA SER A 10 -11.16 -4.39 12.34
C SER A 10 -9.92 -5.22 11.99
N LEU A 11 -9.97 -6.53 12.28
CA LEU A 11 -8.90 -7.45 11.85
C LEU A 11 -8.80 -7.54 10.33
N GLU A 12 -9.93 -7.44 9.62
CA GLU A 12 -9.98 -7.45 8.16
C GLU A 12 -9.26 -6.22 7.59
N ASP A 13 -9.50 -5.03 8.17
CA ASP A 13 -8.79 -3.80 7.76
C ASP A 13 -7.26 -3.95 7.95
N ILE A 14 -6.83 -4.63 9.03
CA ILE A 14 -5.41 -4.85 9.33
C ILE A 14 -4.78 -5.83 8.33
N ASP A 15 -5.46 -6.92 8.01
CA ASP A 15 -4.98 -7.92 7.05
C ASP A 15 -4.90 -7.32 5.63
N GLU A 16 -5.89 -6.52 5.23
CA GLU A 16 -5.90 -5.80 3.96
C GLU A 16 -4.75 -4.79 3.89
N TYR A 17 -4.50 -4.04 4.97
CA TYR A 17 -3.38 -3.12 5.06
C TYR A 17 -2.02 -3.80 4.88
N PHE A 18 -1.76 -4.90 5.61
CA PHE A 18 -0.49 -5.61 5.45
C PHE A 18 -0.33 -6.25 4.07
N THR A 19 -1.44 -6.69 3.47
CA THR A 19 -1.45 -7.15 2.08
C THR A 19 -1.07 -6.01 1.13
N ALA A 20 -1.65 -4.82 1.31
CA ALA A 20 -1.34 -3.65 0.49
C ALA A 20 0.13 -3.22 0.64
N VAL A 21 0.68 -3.25 1.85
CA VAL A 21 2.11 -2.97 2.10
C VAL A 21 2.98 -3.98 1.36
N TYR A 22 2.69 -5.27 1.49
CA TYR A 22 3.45 -6.32 0.82
C TYR A 22 3.41 -6.20 -0.71
N VAL A 23 2.24 -5.91 -1.28
CA VAL A 23 2.07 -5.68 -2.72
C VAL A 23 2.88 -4.47 -3.17
N SER A 24 2.85 -3.35 -2.43
CA SER A 24 3.66 -2.17 -2.73
C SER A 24 5.15 -2.52 -2.80
N GLU A 25 5.67 -3.31 -1.85
CA GLU A 25 7.07 -3.75 -1.89
C GLU A 25 7.39 -4.62 -3.12
N GLN A 26 6.45 -5.46 -3.56
CA GLN A 26 6.67 -6.27 -4.77
C GLN A 26 6.64 -5.41 -6.03
N LEU A 27 5.77 -4.40 -6.10
CA LEU A 27 5.74 -3.44 -7.20
C LEU A 27 7.04 -2.64 -7.29
N ASP A 28 7.60 -2.20 -6.16
CA ASP A 28 8.89 -1.52 -6.12
C ASP A 28 10.03 -2.40 -6.66
N ARG A 29 10.06 -3.69 -6.28
CA ARG A 29 11.05 -4.65 -6.79
C ARG A 29 10.90 -4.88 -8.29
N LEU A 30 9.67 -5.03 -8.77
CA LEU A 30 9.39 -5.21 -10.19
C LEU A 30 9.78 -3.97 -11.00
N GLU A 31 9.48 -2.78 -10.51
CA GLU A 31 9.89 -1.53 -11.14
C GLU A 31 11.42 -1.43 -11.24
N GLY A 32 12.13 -1.80 -10.17
CA GLY A 32 13.59 -1.89 -10.17
C GLY A 32 14.13 -2.80 -11.27
N LEU A 33 13.60 -4.02 -11.37
CA LEU A 33 13.99 -4.99 -12.41
C LEU A 33 13.69 -4.46 -13.82
N VAL A 34 12.53 -3.84 -14.02
CA VAL A 34 12.14 -3.26 -15.32
C VAL A 34 13.14 -2.17 -15.73
N ARG A 35 13.48 -1.26 -14.80
CA ARG A 35 14.43 -0.17 -15.05
C ARG A 35 15.86 -0.67 -15.28
N GLU A 36 16.31 -1.66 -14.51
CA GLU A 36 17.66 -2.21 -14.62
C GLU A 36 17.90 -2.97 -15.93
N HIS A 37 16.88 -3.66 -16.43
CA HIS A 37 16.99 -4.48 -17.63
C HIS A 37 16.55 -3.75 -18.92
N GLY A 38 16.21 -2.47 -18.84
CA GLY A 38 15.78 -1.66 -19.98
C GLY A 38 14.48 -2.14 -20.61
N ALA A 39 13.57 -2.66 -19.78
CA ALA A 39 12.25 -3.10 -20.21
C ALA A 39 11.35 -1.91 -20.61
N ASP A 40 10.29 -2.26 -21.34
CA ASP A 40 9.38 -1.35 -22.05
C ASP A 40 8.72 -0.31 -21.12
N GLU A 41 8.54 0.92 -21.61
CA GLU A 41 7.81 1.99 -20.90
C GLU A 41 6.37 1.56 -20.59
N ASP A 42 5.76 0.73 -21.45
CA ASP A 42 4.44 0.15 -21.22
C ASP A 42 4.37 -0.70 -19.93
N MET A 43 5.47 -1.36 -19.54
CA MET A 43 5.53 -2.09 -18.28
C MET A 43 5.55 -1.15 -17.08
N LEU A 44 6.23 0.01 -17.18
CA LEU A 44 6.19 1.03 -16.13
C LEU A 44 4.79 1.63 -15.98
N VAL A 45 4.07 1.83 -17.09
CA VAL A 45 2.67 2.28 -17.08
C VAL A 45 1.78 1.24 -16.37
N ALA A 46 1.92 -0.05 -16.71
CA ALA A 46 1.15 -1.12 -16.06
C ALA A 46 1.44 -1.19 -14.55
N LEU A 47 2.69 -1.03 -14.13
CA LEU A 47 3.05 -0.96 -12.71
C LEU A 47 2.43 0.26 -12.01
N GLY A 48 2.32 1.39 -12.70
CA GLY A 48 1.62 2.58 -12.20
C GLY A 48 0.15 2.31 -11.89
N ILE A 49 -0.57 1.65 -12.81
CA ILE A 49 -1.97 1.27 -12.62
C ILE A 49 -2.14 0.34 -11.40
N LEU A 50 -1.28 -0.68 -11.29
CA LEU A 50 -1.32 -1.59 -10.14
C LEU A 50 -1.03 -0.89 -8.81
N ARG A 51 -0.21 0.15 -8.82
CA ARG A 51 0.08 0.94 -7.63
C ARG A 51 -1.14 1.77 -7.22
N GLU A 52 -1.80 2.43 -8.18
CA GLU A 52 -3.05 3.15 -7.93
C GLU A 52 -4.13 2.22 -7.36
N ASP A 53 -4.31 1.03 -7.94
CA ASP A 53 -5.25 0.02 -7.43
C ASP A 53 -4.93 -0.39 -5.97
N ASN A 54 -3.64 -0.51 -5.64
CA ASN A 54 -3.19 -0.90 -4.31
C ASN A 54 -3.33 0.22 -3.26
N GLU A 55 -3.23 1.50 -3.67
CA GLU A 55 -3.43 2.64 -2.77
C GLU A 55 -4.86 2.70 -2.19
N PHE A 56 -5.87 2.16 -2.89
CA PHE A 56 -7.23 2.07 -2.36
C PHE A 56 -7.36 1.12 -1.15
N LEU A 57 -6.38 0.23 -0.96
CA LEU A 57 -6.33 -0.72 0.16
C LEU A 57 -5.51 -0.19 1.34
N THR A 58 -4.88 0.99 1.22
CA THR A 58 -4.18 1.61 2.35
C THR A 58 -5.12 2.45 3.20
N CYS A 59 -5.01 2.31 4.51
CA CYS A 59 -5.79 3.07 5.48
C CYS A 59 -4.84 4.01 6.23
N PRO A 60 -5.01 5.36 6.14
CA PRO A 60 -4.14 6.32 6.81
C PRO A 60 -4.01 6.12 8.32
N VAL A 61 -5.08 5.62 8.97
CA VAL A 61 -5.08 5.31 10.40
C VAL A 61 -4.15 4.13 10.69
N LEU A 62 -4.20 3.07 9.88
CA LEU A 62 -3.31 1.91 10.00
C LEU A 62 -1.87 2.27 9.63
N GLU A 63 -1.64 3.10 8.62
CA GLU A 63 -0.30 3.63 8.33
C GLU A 63 0.30 4.38 9.53
N GLN A 64 -0.50 5.22 10.18
CA GLN A 64 -0.06 5.94 11.36
C GLN A 64 0.22 4.98 12.52
N MET A 65 -0.68 4.03 12.79
CA MET A 65 -0.50 3.03 13.85
C MET A 65 0.76 2.18 13.63
N ASN A 66 1.05 1.81 12.37
CA ASN A 66 2.22 1.01 12.01
C ASN A 66 3.50 1.81 12.25
N ARG A 67 3.52 3.07 11.80
CA ARG A 67 4.64 3.98 12.02
C ARG A 67 4.93 4.23 13.50
N GLU A 68 3.89 4.23 14.34
CA GLU A 68 3.98 4.39 15.79
C GLU A 68 4.32 3.07 16.53
N GLY A 69 4.41 1.93 15.84
CA GLY A 69 4.67 0.61 16.43
C GLY A 69 3.51 0.08 17.29
N ARG A 70 2.28 0.45 16.94
CA ARG A 70 1.04 0.11 17.67
C ARG A 70 0.16 -0.92 16.96
N LEU A 71 0.60 -1.40 15.80
CA LEU A 71 0.00 -2.48 15.03
C LEU A 71 0.65 -3.82 15.40
#